data_AF-A0A529VTV4-F1
#
_entry.id   AF-A0A529VTV4-F1
#
_cell.length_a   1.000
_cell.length_b   1.000
_cell.length_c   1.000
_cell.angle_alpha   90.00
_cell.angle_beta   90.00
_cell.angle_gamma   90.00
#
_symmetry.space_group_name_H-M   'P 1'
#
loop_
_entity.id
_entity.type
_entity.pdbx_description
1 polymer ?
#
loop_
_entity_poly.entity_id
_entity_poly.type
_entity_poly.pdbx_seq_one_letter_code
_entity_poly.pdbx_strand_id
1 'polypeptide(L)' 'WYGDRLEHHIVVKAGDLFYIPAGVPHLPANLSGAPSSAVIARTDPNEQESVVLLPELDGLVA' A
#
# COMPACT_ATOMS: atom_id res chain seq x y z
N TRP A 1 -2.73 -1.15 5.10
CA TRP A 1 -3.50 -2.41 5.18
C TRP A 1 -3.06 -3.34 4.06
N TYR A 2 -3.16 -4.65 4.25
CA TYR A 2 -2.82 -5.66 3.25
C TYR A 2 -3.55 -6.98 3.50
N GLY A 3 -3.49 -7.89 2.53
CA GLY A 3 -4.22 -9.17 2.53
C GLY A 3 -5.39 -9.12 1.54
N ASP A 4 -5.98 -10.28 1.26
CA ASP A 4 -7.01 -10.44 0.22
C ASP A 4 -8.22 -9.54 0.43
N ARG A 5 -8.48 -9.15 1.69
CA ARG A 5 -9.57 -8.28 2.12
C ARG A 5 -9.09 -7.09 2.95
N LEU A 6 -7.82 -6.69 2.81
CA LEU A 6 -7.20 -5.63 3.60
C LEU A 6 -7.27 -5.88 5.14
N GLU A 7 -7.33 -7.14 5.54
CA GLU A 7 -7.58 -7.60 6.92
C GLU A 7 -6.37 -7.43 7.86
N HIS A 8 -5.18 -7.25 7.31
CA HIS A 8 -3.97 -7.02 8.08
C HIS A 8 -3.56 -5.54 8.06
N HIS A 9 -3.02 -5.06 9.17
CA HIS A 9 -2.60 -3.68 9.32
C HIS A 9 -1.25 -3.59 10.03
N ILE A 10 -0.39 -2.72 9.51
CA ILE A 10 0.92 -2.38 10.10
C ILE A 10 1.17 -0.89 9.92
N VAL A 11 1.76 -0.27 10.94
CA VAL A 11 2.20 1.13 10.91
C VAL A 11 3.69 1.15 10.62
N VAL A 12 4.08 1.84 9.56
CA VAL A 12 5.48 2.07 9.17
C VAL A 12 5.92 3.48 9.55
N LYS A 13 7.20 3.64 9.90
CA LYS A 13 7.82 4.91 10.30
C LYS A 13 9.02 5.22 9.43
N ALA A 14 9.54 6.44 9.56
CA ALA A 14 10.75 6.86 8.86
C ALA A 14 11.93 5.93 9.20
N GLY A 15 12.58 5.40 8.17
CA GLY A 15 13.68 4.43 8.29
C GLY A 15 13.25 2.96 8.16
N ASP A 16 11.94 2.66 8.26
CA ASP A 16 11.45 1.30 8.03
C ASP A 16 11.47 0.96 6.53
N LEU A 17 11.80 -0.29 6.22
CA LEU A 17 11.60 -0.87 4.89
C LEU A 17 10.43 -1.86 4.97
N PHE A 18 9.49 -1.73 4.03
CA PHE A 18 8.34 -2.62 3.92
C PHE A 18 8.24 -3.17 2.50
N TYR A 19 8.19 -4.50 2.39
CA TYR A 19 8.12 -5.19 1.12
C TYR A 19 6.68 -5.65 0.84
N ILE A 20 6.20 -5.37 -0.37
CA ILE A 20 4.89 -5.79 -0.85
C ILE A 20 5.10 -6.80 -2.00
N PRO A 21 4.72 -8.07 -1.82
CA PRO A 21 4.81 -9.06 -2.88
C PRO A 21 3.86 -8.77 -4.05
N ALA A 22 4.17 -9.35 -5.22
CA ALA A 22 3.30 -9.25 -6.38
C ALA A 22 1.91 -9.84 -6.11
N GLY A 23 0.87 -9.17 -6.60
CA GLY A 23 -0.52 -9.64 -6.49
C GLY A 23 -1.15 -9.50 -5.11
N VAL A 24 -0.47 -8.91 -4.13
CA VAL A 24 -1.03 -8.69 -2.78
C VAL A 24 -1.81 -7.38 -2.77
N PRO A 25 -3.13 -7.39 -2.51
CA PRO A 25 -3.88 -6.16 -2.29
C PRO A 25 -3.32 -5.40 -1.10
N HIS A 26 -3.12 -4.09 -1.28
CA HIS A 26 -2.58 -3.22 -0.24
C HIS A 26 -3.08 -1.79 -0.40
N LEU A 27 -3.30 -1.13 0.74
CA LEU A 27 -3.74 0.25 0.82
C LEU A 27 -2.81 1.02 1.75
N PRO A 28 -1.92 1.88 1.23
CA PRO A 28 -1.18 2.83 2.06
C PRO A 28 -2.10 4.00 2.44
N ALA A 29 -2.08 4.41 3.70
CA ALA A 29 -2.72 5.66 4.12
C ALA A 29 -1.80 6.47 5.04
N ASN A 30 -1.89 7.78 4.91
CA ASN A 30 -1.25 8.70 5.84
C ASN A 30 -2.18 8.93 7.03
N LEU A 31 -1.88 8.28 8.16
CA LEU A 31 -2.62 8.43 9.41
C LEU A 31 -2.15 9.61 10.27
N SER A 32 -1.15 10.37 9.80
CA SER A 32 -0.65 11.54 10.51
C SER A 32 -1.45 12.79 10.15
N GLY A 33 -1.43 13.79 11.03
CA GLY A 33 -2.06 15.10 10.79
C GLY A 33 -1.25 16.04 9.90
N ALA A 34 -0.19 15.56 9.24
CA ALA A 34 0.71 16.36 8.42
C ALA A 34 1.07 15.62 7.12
N PRO A 35 1.55 16.32 6.07
CA PRO A 35 2.08 15.65 4.88
C PRO A 35 3.18 14.66 5.24
N SER A 36 3.13 13.48 4.64
CA SER A 36 4.14 12.43 4.79
C SER A 36 4.64 12.01 3.41
N SER A 37 5.92 11.65 3.33
CA SER A 37 6.55 11.15 2.11
C SER A 37 7.07 9.74 2.31
N ALA A 38 6.91 8.91 1.29
CA ALA A 38 7.49 7.57 1.21
C ALA A 38 8.26 7.46 -0.10
N VAL A 39 9.35 6.69 -0.08
CA VAL A 39 10.08 6.32 -1.29
C VAL A 39 9.65 4.92 -1.68
N ILE A 40 9.16 4.77 -2.90
CA ILE A 40 8.75 3.48 -3.45
C ILE A 40 9.79 3.10 -4.49
N ALA A 41 10.34 1.90 -4.35
CA ALA A 41 11.21 1.28 -5.35
C ALA A 41 10.48 0.07 -5.92
N ARG A 42 10.41 0.01 -7.26
CA ARG A 42 9.85 -1.15 -7.97
C ARG A 42 10.88 -1.70 -8.95
N THR A 43 10.86 -3.01 -9.11
CA THR A 43 11.67 -3.72 -10.10
C THR A 43 10.93 -3.90 -11.42
N ASP A 44 9.63 -3.60 -11.46
CA ASP A 44 8.81 -3.64 -12.66
C ASP A 44 9.02 -2.34 -13.47
N PRO A 45 9.60 -2.39 -14.67
CA PRO A 45 9.84 -1.20 -15.49
C PRO A 45 8.55 -0.53 -15.98
N ASN A 46 7.41 -1.21 -15.92
CA ASN A 46 6.10 -0.68 -16.32
C ASN A 46 5.26 -0.26 -15.11
N GLU A 47 5.89 0.13 -13.99
CA GLU A 47 5.31 0.32 -12.66
C GLU A 47 3.89 0.92 -12.62
N GLN A 48 3.60 1.98 -13.39
CA GLN A 48 2.28 2.62 -13.36
C GLN A 48 1.20 1.83 -14.11
N GLU A 49 1.57 1.05 -15.14
CA GLU A 49 0.65 0.27 -15.98
C GLU A 49 0.28 -1.07 -15.35
N SER A 50 1.12 -1.61 -14.46
CA SER A 50 0.87 -2.88 -13.75
C SER A 50 -0.04 -2.74 -12.52
N VAL A 51 -0.55 -1.54 -12.23
CA VAL A 51 -1.46 -1.31 -11.11
C VAL A 51 -2.88 -1.70 -11.50
N VAL A 52 -3.44 -2.68 -10.78
CA VAL A 52 -4.87 -3.02 -10.87
C VAL A 52 -5.58 -2.41 -9.67
N LEU A 53 -6.55 -1.53 -9.93
CA LEU A 53 -7.43 -1.00 -8.89
C LEU A 53 -8.46 -2.06 -8.50
N LEU A 54 -8.80 -2.12 -7.22
CA LEU A 54 -9.79 -3.06 -6.65
C LEU A 54 -10.89 -2.28 -5.91
N PRO A 55 -11.79 -1.56 -6.63
CA PRO A 55 -12.81 -0.71 -6.01
C PRO A 55 -13.77 -1.45 -5.08
N GLU A 56 -13.94 -2.76 -5.27
CA GLU A 56 -14.72 -3.63 -4.39
C GLU A 56 -14.19 -3.69 -2.95
N LEU A 57 -12.94 -3.29 -2.72
CA LEU A 57 -12.31 -3.27 -1.39
C LEU A 57 -12.43 -1.91 -0.69
N ASP A 58 -12.87 -0.84 -1.37
CA ASP A 58 -12.87 0.53 -0.85
C ASP A 58 -13.68 0.68 0.45
N GLY A 59 -14.74 -0.13 0.61
CA GLY A 59 -15.60 -0.10 1.80
C GLY A 59 -15.09 -0.93 3.00
N LEU A 60 -13.95 -1.61 2.89
CA LEU A 60 -13.46 -2.52 3.93
C LEU A 60 -12.60 -1.82 4.99
N VAL A 61 -12.09 -0.62 4.69
CA VAL A 61 -11.22 0.15 5.59
C VAL A 61 -11.82 1.54 5.76
N ALA A 62 -11.94 2.00 7.00
CA ALA A 62 -12.52 3.29 7.39
C ALA A 62 -11.47 4.39 7.54
#